data_AF-A0A2E7Z035-F1
#
_entry.id   AF-A0A2E7Z035-F1
#
_cell.length_a   1.000
_cell.length_b   1.000
_cell.length_c   1.000
_cell.angle_alpha   90.00
_cell.angle_beta   90.00
_cell.angle_gamma   90.00
#
_symmetry.space_group_name_H-M   'P 1'
#
loop_
_entity.id
_entity.type
_entity.pdbx_description
1 polymer ?
#
loop_
_entity_poly.entity_id
_entity_poly.type
_entity_poly.pdbx_seq_one_letter_code
_entity_poly.pdbx_strand_id
1 'polypeptide(L)' 'MSGKSETAIDPVCDMSVDTGNPGGGAATHAGEVYYFCGPGCRVAFEKDPEDYLSGEKSIEM' A
#
# COMPACT_ATOMS: atom_id res chain seq x y z
N MET A 1 16.77 19.28 10.62
CA MET A 1 15.76 18.32 11.08
C MET A 1 15.26 17.53 9.86
N SER A 2 15.74 16.32 9.63
CA SER A 2 15.26 15.50 8.49
C SER A 2 14.03 14.72 8.92
N GLY A 3 12.85 15.34 8.82
CA GLY A 3 11.60 14.59 8.82
C GLY A 3 11.49 13.85 7.49
N LYS A 4 11.95 12.60 7.45
CA LYS A 4 11.64 11.69 6.35
C LYS A 4 10.18 11.30 6.52
N SER A 5 9.28 11.93 5.77
CA SER A 5 7.93 11.43 5.54
C SER A 5 8.06 10.21 4.64
N GLU A 6 8.07 9.04 5.27
CA GLU A 6 8.00 7.76 4.58
C GLU A 6 6.61 7.65 3.95
N THR A 7 6.59 7.59 2.62
CA THR A 7 5.36 7.46 1.84
C THR A 7 5.41 6.12 1.10
N ALA A 8 4.31 5.38 1.15
CA ALA A 8 4.09 4.15 0.42
C ALA A 8 3.09 4.39 -0.71
N ILE A 9 3.09 3.55 -1.73
CA ILE A 9 2.12 3.62 -2.81
C ILE A 9 0.95 2.69 -2.47
N ASP A 10 -0.26 3.24 -2.53
CA ASP A 10 -1.49 2.46 -2.40
C ASP A 10 -1.69 1.63 -3.68
N PRO A 11 -1.66 0.28 -3.62
CA PRO A 11 -1.77 -0.58 -4.79
C PRO A 11 -3.15 -0.56 -5.46
N VAL A 12 -4.16 0.05 -4.82
CA VAL A 12 -5.52 0.15 -5.37
C VAL A 12 -5.69 1.38 -6.26
N CYS A 13 -5.02 2.48 -5.93
CA CYS A 13 -5.23 3.77 -6.59
C CYS A 13 -3.94 4.49 -7.01
N ASP A 14 -2.78 3.84 -6.85
CA ASP A 14 -1.43 4.37 -7.11
C ASP A 14 -1.14 5.70 -6.39
N MET A 15 -1.88 5.99 -5.31
CA MET A 15 -1.73 7.23 -4.56
C MET A 15 -0.61 7.10 -3.53
N SER A 16 0.18 8.16 -3.38
CA SER A 16 1.17 8.24 -2.29
C SER A 16 0.47 8.43 -0.95
N VAL A 17 0.77 7.53 -0.01
CA VAL A 17 0.20 7.46 1.33
C VAL A 17 1.31 7.62 2.36
N ASP A 18 1.12 8.52 3.31
CA ASP A 18 2.02 8.63 4.46
C ASP A 18 1.94 7.38 5.34
N THR A 19 3.04 6.65 5.49
CA THR A 19 3.11 5.46 6.35
C THR A 19 3.07 5.84 7.83
N GLY A 20 3.46 7.08 8.16
CA GLY A 20 3.35 7.64 9.51
C GLY A 20 1.90 7.95 9.93
N ASN A 21 1.00 8.21 8.97
CA ASN A 21 -0.41 8.44 9.25
C ASN A 21 -1.30 8.04 8.05
N PRO A 22 -1.46 6.74 7.78
CA PRO A 22 -2.25 6.28 6.65
C PRO A 22 -3.74 6.49 6.92
N GLY A 23 -4.39 7.35 6.13
CA GLY A 23 -5.81 7.67 6.28
C GLY A 23 -6.75 6.46 6.10
N GLY A 24 -6.31 5.44 5.36
CA GLY A 24 -7.00 4.17 5.18
C GLY A 24 -6.52 3.03 6.07
N GLY A 25 -5.48 3.26 6.88
CA GLY A 25 -4.80 2.23 7.64
C GLY A 25 -3.79 1.42 6.82
N ALA A 26 -3.33 0.33 7.42
CA ALA A 26 -2.42 -0.62 6.79
C ALA A 26 -3.01 -2.03 6.84
N ALA A 27 -2.65 -2.87 5.88
CA ALA A 27 -2.99 -4.29 5.85
C ALA A 27 -1.77 -5.12 5.52
N THR A 28 -1.65 -6.29 6.15
CA THR A 28 -0.55 -7.21 5.90
C THR A 28 -1.01 -8.30 4.92
N HIS A 29 -0.31 -8.46 3.80
CA HIS A 29 -0.57 -9.49 2.81
C HIS A 29 0.74 -10.15 2.38
N ALA A 30 0.76 -11.50 2.30
CA ALA A 30 1.96 -12.28 1.97
C ALA A 30 3.23 -11.99 2.83
N GLY A 31 3.06 -11.39 4.02
CA GLY A 31 4.17 -10.98 4.89
C GLY A 31 4.68 -9.55 4.66
N GLU A 32 4.12 -8.82 3.69
CA GLU A 32 4.37 -7.41 3.44
C GLU A 32 3.25 -6.51 3.99
N VAL A 33 3.60 -5.31 4.43
CA VAL A 33 2.65 -4.31 4.93
C VAL A 33 2.36 -3.30 3.84
N TYR A 34 1.09 -3.22 3.43
CA TYR A 34 0.58 -2.26 2.46
C TYR A 34 -0.20 -1.16 3.17
N TYR A 35 -0.12 0.06 2.64
CA TYR A 35 -0.74 1.25 3.22
C TYR A 35 -1.77 1.81 2.26
N PHE A 36 -2.90 2.28 2.80
CA PHE A 36 -4.03 2.74 2.01
C PHE A 36 -4.37 4.20 2.28
N CYS A 37 -4.77 4.91 1.24
CA CYS A 37 -5.13 6.33 1.35
C CYS A 37 -6.47 6.51 2.06
N GLY A 38 -7.34 5.51 1.98
CA GLY A 38 -8.64 5.51 2.62
C GLY A 38 -9.18 4.10 2.89
N PRO A 39 -10.18 3.98 3.78
CA PRO A 39 -10.75 2.68 4.15
C PRO A 39 -11.40 1.96 2.97
N GLY A 40 -11.86 2.69 1.95
CA GLY A 40 -12.37 2.10 0.71
C GLY A 40 -11.32 1.34 -0.08
N CYS A 41 -10.09 1.88 -0.16
CA CYS A 41 -8.96 1.20 -0.81
C CYS A 41 -8.55 -0.05 -0.04
N ARG A 42 -8.45 0.04 1.29
CA ARG A 42 -8.19 -1.13 2.15
C ARG A 42 -9.20 -2.26 1.91
N VAL A 43 -10.50 -1.94 1.89
CA VAL A 43 -11.56 -2.95 1.69
C VAL A 43 -11.54 -3.53 0.27
N ALA A 44 -11.24 -2.74 -0.75
CA ALA A 44 -11.08 -3.24 -2.12
C ALA A 44 -9.89 -4.20 -2.20
N PHE A 45 -8.75 -3.79 -1.62
CA PHE A 45 -7.56 -4.62 -1.53
C PHE A 45 -7.78 -5.90 -0.73
N GLU A 46 -8.51 -5.87 0.38
CA GLU A 46 -8.82 -7.07 1.17
C GLU A 46 -9.71 -8.07 0.40
N LYS A 47 -10.46 -7.62 -0.61
CA LYS A 47 -11.29 -8.50 -1.45
C LYS A 47 -10.48 -9.23 -2.52
N ASP A 48 -9.62 -8.51 -3.23
CA ASP A 48 -8.86 -9.04 -4.37
C ASP A 48 -7.40 -8.54 -4.34
N PRO A 49 -6.62 -8.84 -3.28
CA PRO A 49 -5.27 -8.30 -3.10
C PRO A 49 -4.33 -8.77 -4.20
N GLU A 50 -4.49 -10.00 -4.66
CA GLU A 50 -3.66 -10.59 -5.72
C GLU A 50 -3.77 -9.81 -7.03
N ASP A 51 -4.95 -9.27 -7.38
CA ASP A 51 -5.17 -8.48 -8.60
C ASP A 51 -4.43 -7.14 -8.53
N TYR A 52 -4.48 -6.47 -7.36
CA TYR A 52 -3.77 -5.22 -7.09
C TYR A 52 -2.24 -5.42 -6.92
N LEU A 53 -1.82 -6.57 -6.40
CA LEU A 53 -0.40 -6.90 -6.19
C LEU A 53 0.27 -7.57 -7.39
N SER A 54 -0.50 -8.05 -8.36
CA SER A 54 -0.01 -8.64 -9.62
C SER A 54 0.69 -7.64 -10.55
N GLY A 55 1.18 -6.51 -10.02
CA GLY A 55 2.08 -5.57 -10.69
C GLY A 55 3.39 -6.25 -11.09
N GLU A 56 3.36 -6.93 -12.23
CA GLU A 56 4.44 -7.70 -12.82
C GLU A 56 5.65 -6.80 -13.11
N LYS A 57 6.72 -6.95 -12.31
CA LYS A 57 8.16 -7.06 -12.70
C LYS A 57 9.15 -6.19 -11.91
N SER A 58 10.25 -6.89 -11.55
CA SER A 58 11.60 -6.44 -11.13
C SER A 58 11.77 -6.14 -9.63
N ILE A 59 12.65 -6.82 -8.90
CA ILE A 59 14.07 -7.11 -9.22
C ILE A 59 14.42 -8.59 -8.98
N GLU A 60 14.97 -9.20 -10.04
CA GLU A 60 15.69 -10.48 -10.09
C GLU A 60 17.07 -10.39 -9.40
N MET A 61 17.50 -11.51 -8.79
CA MET A 61 18.88 -12.07 -8.67
C MET A 61 19.17 -12.66 -7.28
#